data_AF-A0A537PEZ7-F1
#
_entry.id   AF-A0A537PEZ7-F1
#
_cell.length_a   1.000
_cell.length_b   1.000
_cell.length_c   1.000
_cell.angle_alpha   90.00
_cell.angle_beta   90.00
_cell.angle_gamma   90.00
#
_symmetry.space_group_name_H-M   'P 1'
#
loop_
_entity.id
_entity.type
_entity.pdbx_description
1 polymer ?
#
loop_
_entity_poly.entity_id
_entity_poly.type
_entity_poly.pdbx_seq_one_letter_code
_entity_poly.pdbx_strand_id
1 'polypeptide(L)' 'MIGRLNHVAIVVPDLTAATGLYRGALGARVSEPLALPAHGVTVVFVELPNARI' A
#
# COMPACT_ATOMS: atom_id res chain seq x y z
N MET A 1 -9.13 24.51 3.05
CA MET A 1 -9.19 24.21 1.61
C MET A 1 -8.68 22.78 1.41
N ILE A 2 -9.37 21.93 0.65
CA ILE A 2 -8.99 20.52 0.45
C ILE A 2 -7.83 20.43 -0.56
N GLY A 3 -6.88 19.52 -0.31
CA GLY A 3 -5.68 19.31 -1.13
C GLY A 3 -5.73 18.04 -2.00
N ARG A 4 -4.56 17.54 -2.42
CA ARG A 4 -4.44 16.31 -3.21
C ARG A 4 -4.73 15.06 -2.36
N LEU A 5 -5.23 14.01 -3.01
CA LEU A 5 -5.31 12.68 -2.43
C LEU A 5 -3.89 12.19 -2.10
N ASN A 6 -3.65 11.86 -0.83
CA ASN A 6 -2.36 11.35 -0.38
C ASN A 6 -2.23 9.84 -0.65
N HIS A 7 -3.19 9.05 -0.15
CA HIS A 7 -3.25 7.62 -0.36
C HIS A 7 -4.68 7.07 -0.19
N VAL A 8 -4.88 5.81 -0.58
CA VAL A 8 -6.10 5.03 -0.33
C VAL A 8 -5.74 3.79 0.48
N ALA A 9 -6.20 3.70 1.73
CA ALA A 9 -5.94 2.53 2.57
C ALA A 9 -6.85 1.36 2.20
N ILE A 10 -6.27 0.17 2.02
CA ILE A 10 -7.01 -1.07 1.75
C ILE A 10 -6.62 -2.11 2.81
N VAL A 11 -7.60 -2.56 3.59
CA VAL A 11 -7.39 -3.66 4.54
C VAL A 11 -7.50 -4.98 3.80
N VAL A 12 -6.47 -5.83 3.97
CA VAL A 12 -6.38 -7.13 3.30
C VAL A 12 -6.14 -8.23 4.34
N PRO A 13 -6.65 -9.45 4.10
CA PRO A 13 -6.43 -10.57 5.02
C PRO A 13 -5.00 -11.13 4.95
N ASP A 14 -4.30 -10.94 3.82
CA ASP A 14 -2.93 -11.38 3.59
C ASP A 14 -2.17 -10.33 2.78
N LEU A 15 -1.15 -9.73 3.39
CA LEU A 15 -0.35 -8.67 2.81
C LEU A 15 0.56 -9.18 1.68
N THR A 16 1.08 -10.40 1.79
CA THR A 16 1.93 -11.03 0.77
C THR A 16 1.12 -11.33 -0.49
N ALA A 17 -0.07 -11.92 -0.33
CA ALA A 17 -0.95 -12.22 -1.45
C ALA A 17 -1.41 -10.94 -2.16
N ALA A 18 -1.84 -9.93 -1.40
CA ALA A 18 -2.30 -8.65 -1.96
C ALA A 18 -1.19 -7.92 -2.72
N THR A 19 0.01 -7.82 -2.13
CA THR A 19 1.15 -7.14 -2.76
C THR A 19 1.66 -7.88 -4.00
N GLY A 20 1.51 -9.21 -4.05
CA GLY A 20 1.82 -10.03 -5.22
C GLY A 20 1.02 -9.63 -6.45
N LEU A 21 -0.27 -9.28 -6.29
CA LEU A 21 -1.10 -8.78 -7.40
C LEU A 21 -0.57 -7.45 -7.94
N TYR A 22 -0.24 -6.51 -7.06
CA TYR A 22 0.30 -5.20 -7.46
C TYR A 22 1.67 -5.31 -8.14
N ARG A 23 2.59 -6.09 -7.58
CA ARG A 23 3.94 -6.26 -8.16
C ARG A 23 3.92 -7.08 -9.45
N GLY A 24 3.13 -8.15 -9.48
CA GLY A 24 3.10 -9.10 -10.59
C GLY A 24 2.18 -8.66 -11.72
N ALA A 25 0.87 -8.75 -11.52
CA ALA A 25 -0.13 -8.53 -12.57
C ALA A 25 -0.19 -7.06 -13.03
N LEU A 26 0.06 -6.12 -12.11
CA LEU A 26 -0.07 -4.69 -12.38
C LEU A 26 1.29 -3.96 -12.56
N GLY A 27 2.42 -4.64 -12.32
CA GLY A 27 3.75 -4.08 -12.52
C GLY A 27 4.09 -2.87 -11.61
N ALA A 28 3.37 -2.69 -10.51
CA ALA A 28 3.58 -1.57 -9.60
C ALA A 28 4.82 -1.79 -8.72
N ARG A 29 5.49 -0.70 -8.34
CA ARG A 29 6.56 -0.74 -7.33
C ARG A 29 5.93 -0.82 -5.95
N VAL A 30 6.37 -1.80 -5.18
CA VAL A 30 5.81 -2.13 -3.87
C VAL A 30 6.93 -2.11 -2.83
N SER A 31 6.75 -1.36 -1.74
CA SER A 31 7.75 -1.25 -0.66
C SER A 31 7.91 -2.56 0.13
N GLU A 32 8.92 -2.60 0.98
CA GLU A 32 8.98 -3.62 2.03
C GLU A 32 7.88 -3.37 3.09
N PRO A 33 7.44 -4.43 3.80
CA PRO A 33 6.51 -4.28 4.92
C PRO A 33 7.09 -3.42 6.04
N LEU A 34 6.29 -2.47 6.51
CA LEU A 34 6.60 -1.62 7.64
C LEU A 34 5.62 -1.93 8.78
N ALA A 35 6.13 -2.48 9.88
CA ALA A 35 5.34 -2.65 11.10
C ALA A 35 5.13 -1.29 11.78
N LEU A 36 3.88 -0.99 12.14
CA LEU A 36 3.49 0.20 12.90
C LEU A 36 2.77 -0.22 14.20
N PRO A 37 3.50 -0.63 15.25
CA PRO A 37 2.92 -1.25 16.44
C PRO A 37 1.92 -0.35 17.17
N ALA A 38 2.17 0.95 17.22
CA ALA A 38 1.27 1.93 17.83
C ALA A 38 -0.12 2.00 17.16
N HIS A 39 -0.21 1.56 15.91
CA HIS A 39 -1.45 1.50 15.14
C HIS A 39 -1.98 0.07 14.98
N GLY A 40 -1.26 -0.94 15.48
CA GLY A 40 -1.66 -2.35 15.39
C GLY A 40 -1.69 -2.91 13.96
N VAL A 41 -0.95 -2.30 13.03
CA VAL A 41 -0.95 -2.71 11.62
C VAL A 41 0.47 -2.88 11.06
N THR A 42 0.58 -3.72 10.03
CA THR A 42 1.73 -3.75 9.14
C THR A 42 1.26 -3.23 7.79
N VAL A 43 1.97 -2.24 7.24
CA VAL A 43 1.61 -1.60 5.97
C VAL A 43 2.65 -1.90 4.91
N VAL A 44 2.21 -1.87 3.66
CA VAL A 44 3.07 -1.83 2.48
C VAL A 44 2.54 -0.71 1.60
N PHE A 45 3.44 0.04 0.96
CA PHE A 45 3.06 1.09 0.02
C PHE A 45 3.21 0.61 -1.41
N VAL A 46 2.16 0.80 -2.21
CA VAL A 46 2.17 0.65 -3.66
C VAL A 46 2.32 2.04 -4.27
N GLU A 47 3.40 2.25 -5.03
CA GLU A 47 3.68 3.52 -5.69
C GLU A 47 2.89 3.65 -6.99
N LEU A 48 2.06 4.69 -7.09
CA LEU A 48 1.42 5.12 -8.33
C LEU A 48 1.95 6.50 -8.75
N PRO A 49 1.81 6.90 -10.02
CA PRO A 49 2.32 8.20 -10.48
C PRO A 49 1.73 9.43 -9.77
N ASN A 50 0.51 9.33 -9.24
CA ASN A 50 -0.26 10.46 -8.71
C ASN A 50 -0.65 10.37 -7.23
N ALA A 51 -0.57 9.18 -6.63
CA ALA A 51 -0.94 8.87 -5.24
C ALA A 51 -0.27 7.56 -4.78
N ARG A 52 -0.59 7.11 -3.56
CA ARG A 52 -0.17 5.79 -3.04
C ARG A 52 -1.39 4.93 -2.70
N ILE A 53 -1.23 3.62 -2.73
CA ILE A 53 -2.14 2.67 -2.10
C ILE A 53 -1.41 2.07 -0.91
#